data_AF-A0A7C6I9L8-F1
#
_entry.id   AF-A0A7C6I9L8-F1
#
_cell.length_a   1.000
_cell.length_b   1.000
_cell.length_c   1.000
_cell.angle_alpha   90.00
_cell.angle_beta   90.00
_cell.angle_gamma   90.00
#
_symmetry.space_group_name_H-M   'P 1'
#
loop_
_entity.id
_entity.type
_entity.pdbx_description
1 polymer ?
#
loop_
_entity_poly.entity_id
_entity_poly.type
_entity_poly.pdbx_seq_one_letter_code
_entity_poly.pdbx_strand_id
1 'polypeptide(L)'
;MKERFSCSLDGNMWWKPFLGFIILSFAFTIPIQKATNSLDISAAPSVILSAFLFIIVLSLVFSGIQAAFYVLLARIALPSITFKEKSFSFTGSVGEFVSLNLVCTGLTIVTLGFYLPWYYTRINRYFFSHIAYNGKPAGFLGNPKNLIKPFLLGLILPLVLWSFAFAFVFLLAEIYNANNLIDIANTFYMLSSLIYLSIIFLFIPFMYYFLKWIVNITWKEFLFTWKAEFWKSCFFIAGRVFLVIITLGIYFPAFMLSVWEYFVERVVIEKENIPVARFAFIREKGTDFKYLWIQILLSLVTVGIYLPWAYANCIRFFAEKTFFQDEQLTLPEKK
;
A
#
# COMPACT_ATOMS: atom_id res chain seq x y z
N MET A 1 -28.30 16.55 -2.59
CA MET A 1 -28.34 15.24 -3.28
C MET A 1 -27.02 14.53 -3.02
N LYS A 2 -26.99 13.23 -2.72
CA LYS A 2 -25.72 12.50 -2.49
C LYS A 2 -25.07 12.23 -3.84
N GLU A 3 -23.99 12.95 -4.15
CA GLU A 3 -23.25 12.77 -5.40
C GLU A 3 -22.30 11.57 -5.27
N ARG A 4 -22.51 10.54 -6.08
CA ARG A 4 -21.77 9.28 -6.03
C ARG A 4 -20.73 9.20 -7.15
N PHE A 5 -19.69 8.41 -6.92
CA PHE A 5 -18.83 7.97 -8.01
C PHE A 5 -19.49 6.78 -8.72
N SER A 6 -19.30 6.69 -10.03
CA SER A 6 -19.64 5.51 -10.82
C SER A 6 -18.38 4.94 -11.44
N CYS A 7 -18.26 3.61 -11.48
CA CYS A 7 -17.05 2.95 -11.98
C CYS A 7 -17.44 1.87 -12.99
N SER A 8 -16.94 2.01 -14.22
CA SER A 8 -17.19 1.07 -15.33
C SER A 8 -16.08 0.04 -15.51
N LEU A 9 -15.10 -0.03 -14.59
CA LEU A 9 -13.91 -0.86 -14.72
C LEU A 9 -14.26 -2.34 -14.73
N ASP A 10 -13.84 -3.10 -15.74
CA ASP A 10 -14.05 -4.55 -15.85
C ASP A 10 -12.70 -5.29 -15.92
N GLY A 11 -12.62 -6.50 -15.36
CA GLY A 11 -11.44 -7.36 -15.44
C GLY A 11 -11.04 -7.69 -16.88
N ASN A 12 -12.01 -7.75 -17.80
CA ASN A 12 -11.78 -7.98 -19.22
C ASN A 12 -10.92 -6.88 -19.89
N MET A 13 -10.89 -5.68 -19.32
CA MET A 13 -10.11 -4.56 -19.88
C MET A 13 -8.60 -4.72 -19.69
N TRP A 14 -8.16 -5.52 -18.69
CA TRP A 14 -6.75 -5.54 -18.29
C TRP A 14 -6.20 -6.90 -17.89
N TRP A 15 -6.95 -7.99 -18.06
CA TRP A 15 -6.44 -9.34 -17.78
C TRP A 15 -5.23 -9.72 -18.67
N LYS A 16 -5.18 -9.28 -19.93
CA LYS A 16 -4.05 -9.55 -20.85
C LYS A 16 -2.75 -8.89 -20.37
N PRO A 17 -2.69 -7.57 -20.12
CA PRO A 17 -1.47 -6.97 -19.59
C PRO A 17 -1.12 -7.52 -18.20
N PHE A 18 -2.11 -7.89 -17.38
CA PHE A 18 -1.86 -8.55 -16.11
C PHE A 18 -1.20 -9.93 -16.27
N LEU A 19 -1.69 -10.76 -17.19
CA LEU A 19 -1.08 -12.07 -17.46
C LEU A 19 0.35 -11.91 -17.98
N GLY A 20 0.58 -10.97 -18.90
CA GLY A 20 1.92 -10.63 -19.36
C GLY A 20 2.84 -10.18 -18.21
N PHE A 21 2.33 -9.35 -17.30
CA PHE A 21 3.06 -8.92 -16.12
C PHE A 21 3.39 -10.07 -15.17
N ILE A 22 2.47 -11.02 -14.94
CA ILE A 22 2.74 -12.21 -14.12
C ILE A 22 3.85 -13.06 -14.74
N ILE A 23 3.76 -13.35 -16.04
CA ILE A 23 4.75 -14.17 -16.74
C ILE A 23 6.13 -13.51 -16.66
N LEU A 24 6.21 -12.21 -16.93
CA LEU A 24 7.44 -11.43 -16.77
C LEU A 24 7.93 -11.45 -15.32
N SER A 25 7.04 -11.29 -14.35
CA SER A 25 7.40 -11.32 -12.93
C SER A 25 8.08 -12.62 -12.55
N PHE A 26 7.52 -13.78 -12.94
CA PHE A 26 8.16 -15.08 -12.72
C PHE A 26 9.47 -15.24 -13.49
N ALA A 27 9.56 -14.73 -14.71
CA ALA A 27 10.77 -14.78 -15.52
C ALA A 27 11.96 -14.05 -14.87
N PHE A 28 11.70 -13.02 -14.05
CA PHE A 28 12.74 -12.29 -13.30
C PHE A 28 12.93 -12.80 -11.87
N THR A 29 11.86 -13.12 -11.15
CA THR A 29 11.97 -13.54 -9.74
C THR A 29 12.63 -14.90 -9.58
N ILE A 30 12.39 -15.86 -10.49
CA ILE A 30 13.00 -17.20 -10.39
C ILE A 30 14.53 -17.14 -10.53
N PRO A 31 15.12 -16.47 -11.55
CA PRO A 31 16.57 -16.29 -11.63
C PRO A 31 17.15 -15.52 -10.46
N ILE A 32 16.49 -14.44 -10.00
CA ILE A 32 16.94 -13.69 -8.81
C ILE A 32 17.00 -14.60 -7.59
N GLN A 33 15.95 -15.39 -7.34
CA GLN A 33 15.92 -16.30 -6.19
C GLN A 33 16.99 -17.39 -6.31
N LYS A 34 17.17 -17.98 -7.49
CA LYS A 34 18.23 -18.98 -7.72
C LYS A 34 19.62 -18.38 -7.51
N ALA A 35 19.87 -17.19 -8.06
CA ALA A 35 21.13 -16.48 -7.88
C ALA A 35 21.40 -16.22 -6.40
N THR A 36 20.42 -15.68 -5.66
CA THR A 36 20.52 -15.44 -4.22
C THR A 36 20.77 -16.73 -3.43
N ASN A 37 20.07 -17.83 -3.74
CA ASN A 37 20.25 -19.10 -3.07
C ASN A 37 21.60 -19.78 -3.38
N SER A 38 22.20 -19.47 -4.54
CA SER A 38 23.51 -19.96 -4.94
C SER A 38 24.68 -19.15 -4.37
N LEU A 39 24.41 -18.04 -3.68
CA LEU A 39 25.44 -17.22 -3.05
C LEU A 39 26.04 -17.95 -1.85
N ASP A 40 27.25 -18.48 -2.03
CA ASP A 40 28.09 -18.88 -0.91
C ASP A 40 28.90 -17.67 -0.43
N ILE A 41 28.65 -17.23 0.79
CA ILE A 41 29.33 -16.07 1.41
C ILE A 41 30.83 -16.36 1.62
N SER A 42 31.24 -17.64 1.60
CA SER A 42 32.64 -18.04 1.69
C SER A 42 33.40 -18.01 0.35
N ALA A 43 32.70 -17.74 -0.77
CA ALA A 43 33.32 -17.66 -2.10
C ALA A 43 34.28 -16.48 -2.25
N ALA A 44 35.08 -16.50 -3.32
CA ALA A 44 35.99 -15.41 -3.65
C ALA A 44 35.23 -14.07 -3.79
N PRO A 45 35.77 -12.93 -3.29
CA PRO A 45 35.08 -11.65 -3.32
C PRO A 45 34.63 -11.18 -4.71
N SER A 46 35.36 -11.54 -5.77
CA SER A 46 34.99 -11.22 -7.16
C SER A 46 33.72 -11.95 -7.61
N VAL A 47 33.54 -13.21 -7.20
CA VAL A 47 32.34 -14.01 -7.49
C VAL A 47 31.13 -13.40 -6.78
N ILE A 48 31.30 -13.08 -5.50
CA ILE A 48 30.26 -12.41 -4.69
C ILE A 48 29.85 -11.09 -5.33
N LEU A 49 30.81 -10.24 -5.70
CA LEU A 49 30.56 -8.96 -6.35
C LEU A 49 29.81 -9.12 -7.68
N SER A 50 30.22 -10.07 -8.52
CA SER A 50 29.56 -10.32 -9.81
C SER A 50 28.10 -10.75 -9.65
N ALA A 51 27.82 -11.59 -8.66
CA ALA A 51 26.47 -12.06 -8.37
C ALA A 51 25.59 -10.95 -7.77
N PHE A 52 26.15 -10.09 -6.89
CA PHE A 52 25.46 -8.90 -6.40
C PHE A 52 25.10 -7.94 -7.53
N LEU A 53 26.04 -7.65 -8.45
CA LEU A 53 25.77 -6.81 -9.61
C LEU A 53 24.67 -7.40 -10.50
N PHE A 54 24.72 -8.71 -10.74
CA PHE A 54 23.69 -9.42 -11.50
C PHE A 54 22.31 -9.29 -10.84
N ILE A 55 22.20 -9.52 -9.53
CA ILE A 55 20.94 -9.37 -8.77
C ILE A 55 20.43 -7.93 -8.84
N ILE A 56 21.30 -6.93 -8.68
CA ILE A 56 20.94 -5.51 -8.75
C ILE A 56 20.39 -5.17 -10.14
N VAL A 57 21.07 -5.60 -11.22
CA VAL A 57 20.63 -5.36 -12.59
C VAL A 57 19.26 -5.99 -12.84
N LEU A 58 19.05 -7.26 -12.48
CA LEU A 58 17.75 -7.91 -12.63
C LEU A 58 16.65 -7.24 -11.80
N SER A 59 16.97 -6.79 -10.58
CA SER A 59 16.02 -6.09 -9.71
C SER A 59 15.63 -4.72 -10.27
N LEU A 60 16.56 -4.00 -10.90
CA LEU A 60 16.29 -2.74 -11.59
C LEU A 60 15.39 -2.95 -12.80
N VAL A 61 15.66 -3.96 -13.63
CA VAL A 61 14.80 -4.31 -14.77
C VAL A 61 13.41 -4.67 -14.29
N PHE A 62 13.30 -5.49 -13.24
CA PHE A 62 12.03 -5.87 -12.65
C PHE A 62 11.26 -4.66 -12.09
N SER A 63 11.94 -3.73 -11.42
CA SER A 63 11.36 -2.47 -10.95
C SER A 63 10.83 -1.62 -12.12
N GLY A 64 11.54 -1.57 -13.24
CA GLY A 64 11.08 -0.91 -14.46
C GLY A 64 9.80 -1.53 -15.05
N ILE A 65 9.71 -2.86 -15.05
CA ILE A 65 8.51 -3.60 -15.50
C ILE A 65 7.31 -3.30 -14.58
N GLN A 66 7.51 -3.31 -13.26
CA GLN A 66 6.48 -2.93 -12.29
C GLN A 66 6.01 -1.49 -12.51
N ALA A 67 6.93 -0.56 -12.73
CA ALA A 67 6.61 0.83 -12.99
C ALA A 67 5.78 0.99 -14.28
N ALA A 68 6.16 0.29 -15.35
CA ALA A 68 5.42 0.30 -16.60
C ALA A 68 3.99 -0.25 -16.42
N PHE A 69 3.87 -1.39 -15.71
CA PHE A 69 2.59 -2.01 -15.42
C PHE A 69 1.69 -1.09 -14.58
N TYR A 70 2.25 -0.40 -13.57
CA TYR A 70 1.49 0.53 -12.74
C TYR A 70 0.88 1.68 -13.54
N VAL A 71 1.61 2.24 -14.51
CA VAL A 71 1.09 3.27 -15.42
C VAL A 71 0.01 2.72 -16.36
N LEU A 72 0.19 1.51 -16.88
CA LEU A 72 -0.83 0.85 -17.70
C LEU A 72 -2.13 0.66 -16.93
N LEU A 73 -2.05 0.23 -15.66
CA LEU A 73 -3.22 0.13 -14.80
C LEU A 73 -3.87 1.50 -14.55
N ALA A 74 -3.09 2.54 -14.26
CA ALA A 74 -3.63 3.87 -14.06
C ALA A 74 -4.37 4.39 -15.31
N ARG A 75 -3.84 4.14 -16.51
CA ARG A 75 -4.48 4.49 -17.80
C ARG A 75 -5.81 3.80 -18.04
N ILE A 76 -6.01 2.60 -17.48
CA ILE A 76 -7.25 1.85 -17.61
C ILE A 76 -8.23 2.23 -16.49
N ALA A 77 -7.76 2.25 -15.24
CA ALA A 77 -8.61 2.42 -14.07
C ALA A 77 -9.13 3.85 -13.89
N LEU A 78 -8.32 4.89 -14.14
CA LEU A 78 -8.73 6.27 -13.90
C LEU A 78 -9.86 6.72 -14.84
N PRO A 79 -9.81 6.48 -16.17
CA PRO A 79 -10.92 6.83 -17.06
C PRO A 79 -12.22 6.09 -16.79
N SER A 80 -12.14 4.90 -16.20
CA SER A 80 -13.33 4.14 -15.80
C SER A 80 -14.08 4.75 -14.61
N ILE A 81 -13.43 5.60 -13.82
CA ILE A 81 -14.05 6.30 -12.69
C ILE A 81 -14.67 7.60 -13.20
N THR A 82 -15.95 7.77 -12.91
CA THR A 82 -16.75 8.92 -13.31
C THR A 82 -17.36 9.59 -12.08
N PHE A 83 -17.35 10.92 -12.08
CA PHE A 83 -17.93 11.74 -11.04
C PHE A 83 -18.70 12.90 -11.68
N LYS A 84 -19.99 13.06 -11.33
CA LYS A 84 -20.92 14.00 -11.98
C LYS A 84 -20.88 13.87 -13.51
N GLU A 85 -20.99 12.64 -14.02
CA GLU A 85 -20.99 12.31 -15.46
C GLU A 85 -19.69 12.63 -16.21
N LYS A 86 -18.64 13.10 -15.52
CA LYS A 86 -17.32 13.36 -16.10
C LYS A 86 -16.31 12.32 -15.63
N SER A 87 -15.56 11.73 -16.54
CA SER A 87 -14.47 10.81 -16.22
C SER A 87 -13.22 11.55 -15.77
N PHE A 88 -12.41 10.87 -14.94
CA PHE A 88 -11.02 11.28 -14.74
C PHE A 88 -10.21 10.96 -15.99
N SER A 89 -9.16 11.72 -16.23
CA SER A 89 -8.22 11.47 -17.34
C SER A 89 -6.82 11.30 -16.78
N PHE A 90 -6.03 10.45 -17.42
CA PHE A 90 -4.66 10.20 -17.05
C PHE A 90 -3.75 10.35 -18.26
N THR A 91 -2.85 11.33 -18.22
CA THR A 91 -1.96 11.69 -19.35
C THR A 91 -0.52 11.20 -19.18
N GLY A 92 -0.22 10.46 -18.11
CA GLY A 92 1.14 10.03 -17.78
C GLY A 92 1.74 9.10 -18.84
N SER A 93 2.99 9.38 -19.22
CA SER A 93 3.79 8.54 -20.12
C SER A 93 4.42 7.35 -19.39
N VAL A 94 4.44 6.17 -20.04
CA VAL A 94 5.10 4.97 -19.51
C VAL A 94 6.62 5.20 -19.44
N GLY A 95 7.24 5.70 -20.51
CA GLY A 95 8.69 5.88 -20.58
C GLY A 95 9.21 6.92 -19.58
N GLU A 96 8.50 8.03 -19.44
CA GLU A 96 8.86 9.08 -18.47
C GLU A 96 8.77 8.56 -17.03
N PHE A 97 7.72 7.82 -16.71
CA PHE A 97 7.54 7.24 -15.38
C PHE A 97 8.58 6.16 -15.08
N VAL A 98 8.86 5.26 -16.03
CA VAL A 98 9.87 4.21 -15.87
C VAL A 98 11.25 4.83 -15.67
N SER A 99 11.61 5.86 -16.45
CA SER A 99 12.86 6.60 -16.26
C SER A 99 12.93 7.24 -14.87
N LEU A 100 11.88 7.94 -14.44
CA LEU A 100 11.79 8.53 -13.11
C LEU A 100 11.96 7.47 -12.01
N ASN A 101 11.25 6.34 -12.14
CA ASN A 101 11.30 5.23 -11.21
C ASN A 101 12.70 4.64 -11.12
N LEU A 102 13.35 4.31 -12.24
CA LEU A 102 14.69 3.75 -12.27
C LEU A 102 15.73 4.69 -11.66
N VAL A 103 15.67 5.98 -11.95
CA VAL A 103 16.55 6.99 -11.33
C VAL A 103 16.35 7.02 -9.83
N CYS A 104 15.10 7.03 -9.35
CA CYS A 104 14.82 7.09 -7.93
C CYS A 104 15.18 5.77 -7.22
N THR A 105 15.00 4.61 -7.86
CA THR A 105 15.42 3.30 -7.35
C THR A 105 16.94 3.22 -7.24
N GLY A 106 17.67 3.66 -8.27
CA GLY A 106 19.14 3.73 -8.24
C GLY A 106 19.67 4.62 -7.11
N LEU A 107 19.09 5.82 -6.94
CA LEU A 107 19.43 6.70 -5.81
C LEU A 107 19.10 6.06 -4.46
N THR A 108 18.01 5.30 -4.37
CA THR A 108 17.63 4.57 -3.15
C THR A 108 18.64 3.48 -2.81
N ILE A 109 19.14 2.74 -3.81
CA ILE A 109 20.19 1.73 -3.62
C ILE A 109 21.48 2.40 -3.13
N VAL A 110 21.93 3.46 -3.80
CA VAL A 110 23.17 4.19 -3.44
C VAL A 110 23.11 4.79 -2.04
N THR A 111 21.93 5.25 -1.62
CA THR A 111 21.71 5.83 -0.29
C THR A 111 21.24 4.81 0.75
N LEU A 112 21.32 3.50 0.47
CA LEU A 112 20.91 2.43 1.39
C LEU A 112 19.49 2.62 1.97
N GLY A 113 18.56 3.07 1.14
CA GLY A 113 17.15 3.27 1.52
C GLY A 113 16.81 4.65 2.11
N PHE A 114 17.79 5.49 2.45
CA PHE A 114 17.52 6.83 3.00
C PHE A 114 16.74 7.71 2.02
N TYR A 115 16.87 7.52 0.71
CA TYR A 115 16.16 8.31 -0.30
C TYR A 115 14.67 7.95 -0.45
N LEU A 116 14.16 6.90 0.22
CA LEU A 116 12.77 6.44 0.09
C LEU A 116 11.71 7.55 0.27
N PRO A 117 11.80 8.47 1.25
CA PRO A 117 10.82 9.56 1.38
C PRO A 117 10.75 10.47 0.14
N TRP A 118 11.89 10.76 -0.50
CA TRP A 118 11.95 11.55 -1.73
C TRP A 118 11.46 10.77 -2.95
N TYR A 119 11.79 9.47 -3.02
CA TYR A 119 11.25 8.55 -4.00
C TYR A 119 9.71 8.61 -3.99
N TYR A 120 9.09 8.39 -2.82
CA TYR A 120 7.64 8.41 -2.70
C TYR A 120 7.05 9.77 -3.08
N THR A 121 7.64 10.89 -2.66
CA THR A 121 7.17 12.22 -3.07
C THR A 121 7.19 12.39 -4.58
N ARG A 122 8.29 12.03 -5.25
CA ARG A 122 8.44 12.23 -6.70
C ARG A 122 7.44 11.39 -7.49
N ILE A 123 7.28 10.12 -7.11
CA ILE A 123 6.32 9.20 -7.75
C ILE A 123 4.88 9.71 -7.57
N ASN A 124 4.47 10.07 -6.36
CA ASN A 124 3.12 10.58 -6.11
C ASN A 124 2.88 11.92 -6.83
N ARG A 125 3.85 12.83 -6.81
CA ARG A 125 3.74 14.11 -7.52
C ARG A 125 3.57 13.91 -9.02
N TYR A 126 4.32 12.98 -9.61
CA TYR A 126 4.15 12.60 -11.01
C TYR A 126 2.74 12.11 -11.28
N PHE A 127 2.23 11.15 -10.49
CA PHE A 127 0.87 10.64 -10.67
C PHE A 127 -0.18 11.74 -10.56
N PHE A 128 -0.24 12.46 -9.45
CA PHE A 128 -1.26 13.50 -9.24
C PHE A 128 -1.22 14.58 -10.32
N SER A 129 -0.03 15.00 -10.77
CA SER A 129 0.10 16.00 -11.86
C SER A 129 -0.47 15.53 -13.20
N HIS A 130 -0.53 14.22 -13.42
CA HIS A 130 -1.07 13.61 -14.64
C HIS A 130 -2.51 13.12 -14.49
N ILE A 131 -3.11 13.21 -13.29
CA ILE A 131 -4.54 12.95 -13.09
C ILE A 131 -5.27 14.27 -13.25
N ALA A 132 -6.13 14.36 -14.25
CA ALA A 132 -6.95 15.54 -14.51
C ALA A 132 -8.45 15.22 -14.44
N TYR A 133 -9.21 16.16 -13.88
CA TYR A 133 -10.65 16.11 -13.73
C TYR A 133 -11.21 17.42 -14.27
N ASN A 134 -12.08 17.31 -15.28
CA ASN A 134 -12.60 18.45 -16.01
C ASN A 134 -11.47 19.37 -16.56
N GLY A 135 -10.44 18.75 -17.15
CA GLY A 135 -9.31 19.42 -17.79
C GLY A 135 -8.30 20.11 -16.85
N LYS A 136 -8.46 20.00 -15.52
CA LYS A 136 -7.51 20.59 -14.55
C LYS A 136 -6.79 19.49 -13.77
N PRO A 137 -5.44 19.51 -13.69
CA PRO A 137 -4.65 18.50 -13.00
C PRO A 137 -4.73 18.65 -11.47
N ALA A 138 -4.46 17.55 -10.77
CA ALA A 138 -4.29 17.56 -9.32
C ALA A 138 -2.86 18.02 -8.95
N GLY A 139 -2.73 18.72 -7.83
CA GLY A 139 -1.45 19.06 -7.21
C GLY A 139 -1.20 18.19 -5.98
N PHE A 140 0.01 17.67 -5.83
CA PHE A 140 0.42 16.94 -4.63
C PHE A 140 1.24 17.83 -3.69
N LEU A 141 0.75 18.06 -2.47
CA LEU A 141 1.37 18.94 -1.48
C LEU A 141 2.23 18.19 -0.45
N GLY A 142 2.33 16.87 -0.56
CA GLY A 142 3.15 16.06 0.33
C GLY A 142 4.64 16.38 0.22
N ASN A 143 5.19 17.05 1.24
CA ASN A 143 6.61 17.36 1.34
C ASN A 143 7.41 16.14 1.82
N PRO A 144 8.61 15.86 1.27
CA PRO A 144 9.42 14.71 1.67
C PRO A 144 9.91 14.86 3.12
N LYS A 145 10.23 16.09 3.54
CA LYS A 145 10.68 16.41 4.91
C LYS A 145 9.68 15.98 5.99
N ASN A 146 8.39 16.07 5.68
CA ASN A 146 7.32 15.67 6.60
C ASN A 146 7.22 14.14 6.75
N LEU A 147 7.76 13.37 5.79
CA LEU A 147 7.77 11.91 5.81
C LEU A 147 9.06 11.34 6.39
N ILE A 148 10.19 12.06 6.36
CA ILE A 148 11.49 11.60 6.91
C ILE A 148 11.36 11.25 8.40
N LYS A 149 10.79 12.13 9.23
CA LYS A 149 10.68 11.88 10.67
C LYS A 149 9.79 10.66 10.98
N PRO A 150 8.57 10.53 10.42
CA PRO A 150 7.78 9.31 10.55
C PRO A 150 8.44 8.06 9.98
N PHE A 151 9.20 8.18 8.90
CA PHE A 151 9.93 7.05 8.32
C PHE A 151 11.04 6.56 9.25
N LEU A 152 11.88 7.46 9.77
CA LEU A 152 12.98 7.08 10.66
C LEU A 152 12.48 6.63 12.04
N LEU A 153 11.58 7.38 12.68
CA LEU A 153 11.13 7.10 14.05
C LEU A 153 9.94 6.14 14.11
N GLY A 154 9.09 6.12 13.09
CA GLY A 154 7.89 5.30 13.04
C GLY A 154 8.05 3.97 12.32
N LEU A 155 9.14 3.78 11.56
CA LEU A 155 9.42 2.53 10.85
C LEU A 155 10.83 2.01 11.14
N ILE A 156 11.89 2.75 10.80
CA ILE A 156 13.27 2.23 10.88
C ILE A 156 13.68 1.93 12.31
N LEU A 157 13.55 2.88 13.24
CA LEU A 157 13.96 2.69 14.64
C LEU A 157 13.20 1.52 15.32
N PRO A 158 11.84 1.44 15.24
CA PRO A 158 11.11 0.29 15.78
C PRO A 158 11.52 -1.03 15.14
N LEU A 159 11.75 -1.08 13.82
CA LEU A 159 12.21 -2.29 13.14
C LEU A 159 13.59 -2.72 13.63
N VAL A 160 14.53 -1.80 13.80
CA VAL A 160 15.88 -2.10 14.31
C VAL A 160 15.81 -2.65 15.73
N LEU A 161 15.06 -1.99 16.63
CA LEU A 161 14.88 -2.45 18.01
C LEU A 161 14.22 -3.82 18.07
N TRP A 162 13.21 -4.05 17.23
CA TRP A 162 12.55 -5.33 17.11
C TRP A 162 13.48 -6.41 16.56
N SER A 163 14.30 -6.12 15.55
CA SER A 163 15.27 -7.05 14.99
C SER A 163 16.33 -7.45 16.02
N PHE A 164 16.79 -6.51 16.84
CA PHE A 164 17.68 -6.81 17.96
C PHE A 164 17.01 -7.70 19.01
N ALA A 165 15.76 -7.40 19.40
CA ALA A 165 15.03 -8.22 20.35
C ALA A 165 14.78 -9.64 19.83
N PHE A 166 14.36 -9.78 18.57
CA PHE A 166 14.17 -11.06 17.91
C PHE A 166 15.49 -11.85 17.83
N ALA A 167 16.56 -11.23 17.34
CA ALA A 167 17.88 -11.87 17.20
C ALA A 167 18.44 -12.31 18.56
N PHE A 168 18.27 -11.50 19.61
CA PHE A 168 18.70 -11.85 20.96
C PHE A 168 17.98 -13.08 21.50
N VAL A 169 16.64 -13.12 21.41
CA VAL A 169 15.84 -14.27 21.85
C VAL A 169 16.14 -15.52 21.04
N PHE A 170 16.29 -15.37 19.72
CA PHE A 170 16.65 -16.46 18.82
C PHE A 170 18.05 -17.01 19.13
N LEU A 171 19.03 -16.14 19.37
CA LEU A 171 20.39 -16.53 19.76
C LEU A 171 20.41 -17.30 21.09
N LEU A 172 19.61 -16.88 22.07
CA LEU A 172 19.45 -17.64 23.32
C LEU A 172 18.92 -19.05 23.04
N ALA A 173 17.91 -19.19 22.17
CA ALA A 173 17.39 -20.48 21.77
C ALA A 173 18.49 -21.40 21.20
N GLU A 174 19.32 -20.86 20.30
CA GLU A 174 20.46 -21.58 19.71
C GLU A 174 21.51 -21.98 20.74
N ILE A 175 21.84 -21.09 21.68
CA ILE A 175 22.80 -21.41 22.76
C ILE A 175 22.28 -22.55 23.64
N TYR A 176 21.01 -22.53 24.04
CA TYR A 176 20.42 -23.62 24.84
C TYR A 176 20.35 -24.93 24.06
N ASN A 177 20.03 -24.86 22.76
CA ASN A 177 20.03 -26.00 21.85
C ASN A 177 21.42 -26.64 21.76
N ALA A 178 22.47 -25.84 21.55
CA ALA A 178 23.85 -26.30 21.47
C ALA A 178 24.35 -26.96 22.78
N ASN A 179 23.79 -26.57 23.93
CA ASN A 179 24.08 -27.17 25.23
C ASN A 179 23.19 -28.38 25.57
N ASN A 180 22.46 -28.93 24.61
CA ASN A 180 21.51 -30.05 24.78
C ASN A 180 20.35 -29.78 25.76
N LEU A 181 20.02 -28.52 26.02
CA LEU A 181 18.89 -28.10 26.87
C LEU A 181 17.64 -27.85 26.01
N ILE A 182 17.13 -28.93 25.40
CA ILE A 182 16.13 -28.90 24.32
C ILE A 182 14.82 -28.22 24.75
N ASP A 183 14.28 -28.53 25.93
CA ASP A 183 13.00 -27.98 26.40
C ASP A 183 13.06 -26.45 26.59
N ILE A 184 14.19 -25.96 27.10
CA ILE A 184 14.45 -24.53 27.27
C ILE A 184 14.59 -23.87 25.90
N ALA A 185 15.34 -24.48 24.98
CA ALA A 185 15.50 -23.98 23.61
C ALA A 185 14.15 -23.86 22.89
N ASN A 186 13.29 -24.89 22.96
CA ASN A 186 11.96 -24.89 22.37
C ASN A 186 11.08 -23.75 22.92
N THR A 187 11.21 -23.44 24.20
CA THR A 187 10.51 -22.32 24.82
C THR A 187 10.95 -20.98 24.21
N PHE A 188 12.27 -20.77 24.01
CA PHE A 188 12.78 -19.57 23.36
C PHE A 188 12.44 -19.50 21.86
N TYR A 189 12.42 -20.62 21.14
CA TYR A 189 11.94 -20.65 19.77
C TYR A 189 10.47 -20.25 19.66
N MET A 190 9.61 -20.76 20.54
CA MET A 190 8.21 -20.35 20.61
C MET A 190 8.08 -18.85 20.93
N LEU A 191 8.88 -18.33 21.85
CA LEU A 191 8.90 -16.89 22.14
C LEU A 191 9.34 -16.07 20.92
N SER A 192 10.37 -16.52 20.20
CA SER A 192 10.87 -15.86 18.98
C SER A 192 9.81 -15.82 17.88
N SER A 193 8.99 -16.87 17.71
CA SER A 193 7.92 -16.90 16.71
C SER A 193 6.76 -15.95 17.07
N LEU A 194 6.45 -15.78 18.36
CA LEU A 194 5.49 -14.77 18.82
C LEU A 194 6.01 -13.34 18.57
N ILE A 195 7.30 -13.10 18.85
CA ILE A 195 7.96 -11.83 18.51
C ILE A 195 7.93 -11.62 17.00
N TYR A 196 8.15 -12.68 16.20
CA TYR A 196 8.10 -12.62 14.74
C TYR A 196 6.76 -12.05 14.25
N LEU A 197 5.64 -12.55 14.78
CA LEU A 197 4.30 -12.08 14.44
C LEU A 197 4.04 -10.62 14.83
N SER A 198 4.69 -10.12 15.89
CA SER A 198 4.50 -8.73 16.34
C SER A 198 4.99 -7.68 15.34
N ILE A 199 5.83 -8.05 14.35
CA ILE A 199 6.34 -7.12 13.33
C ILE A 199 5.22 -6.40 12.56
N ILE A 200 4.07 -7.05 12.38
CA ILE A 200 2.92 -6.51 11.66
C ILE A 200 2.38 -5.24 12.35
N PHE A 201 2.47 -5.16 13.68
CA PHE A 201 2.00 -4.00 14.44
C PHE A 201 2.94 -2.80 14.33
N LEU A 202 4.23 -3.02 14.03
CA LEU A 202 5.22 -1.95 13.90
C LEU A 202 4.96 -1.04 12.70
N PHE A 203 4.29 -1.54 11.66
CA PHE A 203 3.95 -0.75 10.49
C PHE A 203 2.79 0.22 10.75
N ILE A 204 1.97 0.00 11.78
CA ILE A 204 0.73 0.77 12.00
C ILE A 204 0.99 2.26 12.26
N PRO A 205 1.92 2.67 13.16
CA PRO A 205 2.23 4.08 13.37
C PRO A 205 2.74 4.77 12.09
N PHE A 206 3.62 4.10 11.34
CA PHE A 206 4.11 4.62 10.06
C PHE A 206 2.96 4.78 9.04
N MET A 207 2.08 3.79 8.93
CA MET A 207 0.92 3.83 8.03
C MET A 207 0.01 5.03 8.34
N TYR A 208 -0.23 5.37 9.60
CA TYR A 208 -1.00 6.57 9.95
C TYR A 208 -0.39 7.85 9.35
N TYR A 209 0.91 8.06 9.53
CA TYR A 209 1.58 9.25 9.00
C TYR A 209 1.66 9.23 7.48
N PHE A 210 1.86 8.05 6.88
CA PHE A 210 1.87 7.87 5.44
C PHE A 210 0.52 8.22 4.82
N LEU A 211 -0.60 7.75 5.40
CA LEU A 211 -1.95 8.09 4.96
C LEU A 211 -2.23 9.59 5.10
N LYS A 212 -1.82 10.20 6.21
CA LYS A 212 -1.95 11.66 6.39
C LYS A 212 -1.15 12.44 5.35
N TRP A 213 0.01 11.93 4.96
CA TRP A 213 0.90 12.55 3.98
C TRP A 213 0.39 12.39 2.54
N ILE A 214 -0.13 11.22 2.16
CA ILE A 214 -0.58 10.94 0.78
C ILE A 214 -1.90 11.64 0.42
N VAL A 215 -2.80 11.85 1.39
CA VAL A 215 -4.10 12.50 1.16
C VAL A 215 -3.96 14.01 0.94
N ASN A 216 -2.82 14.61 1.31
CA ASN A 216 -2.58 16.05 1.18
C ASN A 216 -2.43 16.47 -0.29
N ILE A 217 -3.57 16.68 -0.94
CA ILE A 217 -3.73 16.92 -2.37
C ILE A 217 -4.52 18.22 -2.53
N THR A 218 -4.16 19.01 -3.54
CA THR A 218 -4.92 20.19 -3.96
C THR A 218 -5.54 19.96 -5.33
N TRP A 219 -6.78 20.42 -5.49
CA TRP A 219 -7.49 20.41 -6.75
C TRP A 219 -8.19 21.75 -6.94
N LYS A 220 -7.64 22.62 -7.80
CA LYS A 220 -8.08 24.02 -7.96
C LYS A 220 -8.01 24.77 -6.62
N GLU A 221 -9.16 25.05 -6.03
CA GLU A 221 -9.32 25.78 -4.76
C GLU A 221 -9.58 24.83 -3.58
N PHE A 222 -9.74 23.52 -3.85
CA PHE A 222 -10.05 22.52 -2.85
C PHE A 222 -8.77 21.85 -2.35
N LEU A 223 -8.65 21.75 -1.03
CA LEU A 223 -7.61 21.03 -0.33
C LEU A 223 -8.22 19.78 0.29
N PHE A 224 -7.63 18.62 0.03
CA PHE A 224 -8.03 17.36 0.65
C PHE A 224 -7.09 17.11 1.83
N THR A 225 -7.66 16.97 3.03
CA THR A 225 -6.89 16.68 4.25
C THR A 225 -7.50 15.51 5.00
N TRP A 226 -6.64 14.68 5.58
CA TRP A 226 -7.09 13.57 6.43
C TRP A 226 -7.06 13.98 7.91
N LYS A 227 -8.24 14.18 8.50
CA LYS A 227 -8.45 14.60 9.88
C LYS A 227 -8.69 13.41 10.79
N ALA A 228 -7.59 12.80 11.25
CA ALA A 228 -7.63 11.66 12.16
C ALA A 228 -6.69 11.85 13.37
N GLU A 229 -7.10 11.34 14.53
CA GLU A 229 -6.26 11.32 15.74
C GLU A 229 -5.32 10.10 15.74
N PHE A 230 -4.06 10.31 16.12
CA PHE A 230 -3.01 9.28 16.07
C PHE A 230 -3.37 8.01 16.86
N TRP A 231 -3.58 8.14 18.17
CA TRP A 231 -3.82 6.99 19.04
C TRP A 231 -5.13 6.27 18.71
N LYS A 232 -6.21 7.02 18.44
CA LYS A 232 -7.48 6.42 18.01
C LYS A 232 -7.32 5.62 16.72
N SER A 233 -6.58 6.13 15.74
CA SER A 233 -6.31 5.41 14.48
C SER A 233 -5.48 4.16 14.70
N CYS A 234 -4.41 4.26 15.50
CA CYS A 234 -3.50 3.15 15.75
C CYS A 234 -4.21 2.01 16.47
N PHE A 235 -4.95 2.29 17.55
CA PHE A 235 -5.71 1.27 18.28
C PHE A 235 -6.83 0.67 17.43
N PHE A 236 -7.50 1.48 16.61
CA PHE A 236 -8.53 1.00 15.69
C PHE A 236 -7.97 -0.01 14.69
N ILE A 237 -6.86 0.33 14.01
CA ILE A 237 -6.22 -0.56 13.02
C ILE A 237 -5.64 -1.79 13.73
N ALA A 238 -4.93 -1.62 14.84
CA ALA A 238 -4.33 -2.73 15.59
C ALA A 238 -5.37 -3.74 16.07
N GLY A 239 -6.51 -3.27 16.62
CA GLY A 239 -7.59 -4.17 17.04
C GLY A 239 -8.16 -4.99 15.87
N ARG A 240 -8.27 -4.40 14.68
CA ARG A 240 -8.75 -5.12 13.50
C ARG A 240 -7.70 -6.08 12.92
N VAL A 241 -6.42 -5.71 12.91
CA VAL A 241 -5.31 -6.61 12.52
C VAL A 241 -5.27 -7.82 13.47
N PHE A 242 -5.42 -7.59 14.76
CA PHE A 242 -5.48 -8.66 15.77
C PHE A 242 -6.63 -9.65 15.49
N LEU A 243 -7.81 -9.15 15.13
CA LEU A 243 -8.94 -10.01 14.72
C LEU A 243 -8.64 -10.81 13.44
N VAL A 244 -7.94 -10.23 12.47
CA VAL A 244 -7.50 -10.96 11.26
C VAL A 244 -6.57 -12.12 11.66
N ILE A 245 -5.64 -11.91 12.58
CA ILE A 245 -4.70 -12.94 13.04
C ILE A 245 -5.45 -14.08 13.76
N ILE A 246 -6.31 -13.76 14.74
CA ILE A 246 -7.06 -14.77 15.51
C ILE A 246 -7.99 -15.59 14.62
N THR A 247 -8.60 -14.95 13.62
CA THR A 247 -9.53 -15.62 12.70
C THR A 247 -8.83 -16.27 11.51
N LEU A 248 -7.48 -16.33 11.50
CA LEU A 248 -6.67 -16.87 10.41
C LEU A 248 -7.04 -16.30 9.04
N GLY A 249 -7.31 -14.99 8.98
CA GLY A 249 -7.65 -14.29 7.74
C GLY A 249 -9.14 -14.24 7.40
N ILE A 250 -10.02 -14.99 8.08
CA ILE A 250 -11.46 -14.99 7.78
C ILE A 250 -12.08 -13.60 7.98
N TYR A 251 -11.58 -12.83 8.95
CA TYR A 251 -12.05 -11.47 9.23
C TYR A 251 -11.57 -10.41 8.19
N PHE A 252 -10.73 -10.78 7.22
CA PHE A 252 -10.11 -9.83 6.30
C PHE A 252 -11.07 -8.93 5.50
N PRO A 253 -12.24 -9.38 4.99
CA PRO A 253 -13.19 -8.48 4.31
C PRO A 253 -13.77 -7.43 5.26
N ALA A 254 -14.06 -7.82 6.50
CA ALA A 254 -14.57 -6.90 7.50
C ALA A 254 -13.49 -5.89 7.94
N PHE A 255 -12.22 -6.31 7.98
CA PHE A 255 -11.07 -5.41 8.13
C PHE A 255 -11.03 -4.39 6.98
N MET A 256 -11.09 -4.82 5.71
CA MET A 256 -11.09 -3.92 4.55
C MET A 256 -12.21 -2.88 4.62
N LEU A 257 -13.46 -3.32 4.85
CA LEU A 257 -14.62 -2.42 4.98
C LEU A 257 -14.43 -1.40 6.11
N SER A 258 -13.98 -1.88 7.28
CA SER A 258 -13.87 -1.02 8.47
C SER A 258 -12.74 -0.01 8.34
N VAL A 259 -11.60 -0.40 7.74
CA VAL A 259 -10.47 0.51 7.48
C VAL A 259 -10.82 1.52 6.38
N TRP A 260 -11.49 1.08 5.30
CA TRP A 260 -11.92 1.98 4.24
C TRP A 260 -12.93 3.02 4.74
N GLU A 261 -13.98 2.57 5.45
CA GLU A 261 -14.97 3.43 6.10
C GLU A 261 -14.30 4.45 7.03
N TYR A 262 -13.42 3.99 7.91
CA TYR A 262 -12.66 4.85 8.82
C TYR A 262 -11.83 5.90 8.10
N PHE A 263 -11.16 5.50 7.01
CA PHE A 263 -10.30 6.36 6.22
C PHE A 263 -11.10 7.43 5.48
N VAL A 264 -12.12 7.02 4.72
CA VAL A 264 -12.94 7.89 3.86
C VAL A 264 -13.68 8.94 4.68
N GLU A 265 -14.32 8.55 5.78
CA GLU A 265 -15.06 9.48 6.66
C GLU A 265 -14.21 10.61 7.26
N ARG A 266 -12.89 10.45 7.25
CA ARG A 266 -11.92 11.40 7.80
C ARG A 266 -11.23 12.22 6.72
N VAL A 267 -11.54 12.01 5.45
CA VAL A 267 -11.10 12.89 4.36
C VAL A 267 -12.06 14.09 4.29
N VAL A 268 -11.53 15.26 4.59
CA VAL A 268 -12.24 16.54 4.58
C VAL A 268 -11.76 17.38 3.41
N ILE A 269 -12.70 18.04 2.75
CA ILE A 269 -12.46 18.95 1.63
C ILE A 269 -12.59 20.37 2.16
N GLU A 270 -11.51 21.12 2.07
CA GLU A 270 -11.42 22.49 2.54
C GLU A 270 -11.30 23.45 1.36
N LYS A 271 -12.00 24.57 1.41
CA LYS A 271 -11.82 25.70 0.50
C LYS A 271 -11.39 26.89 1.34
N GLU A 272 -10.24 27.48 1.05
CA GLU A 272 -9.69 28.62 1.83
C GLU A 272 -9.65 28.35 3.35
N ASN A 273 -9.25 27.13 3.75
CA ASN A 273 -9.23 26.65 5.15
C ASN A 273 -10.59 26.47 5.84
N ILE A 274 -11.70 26.59 5.11
CA ILE A 274 -13.04 26.30 5.63
C ILE A 274 -13.46 24.91 5.14
N PRO A 275 -13.88 23.99 6.02
CA PRO A 275 -14.35 22.68 5.61
C PRO A 275 -15.71 22.82 4.89
N VAL A 276 -15.77 22.37 3.63
CA VAL A 276 -16.95 22.51 2.77
C VAL A 276 -17.70 21.18 2.65
N ALA A 277 -16.97 20.06 2.61
CA ALA A 277 -17.55 18.75 2.42
C ALA A 277 -16.68 17.65 3.05
N ARG A 278 -17.31 16.50 3.28
CA ARG A 278 -16.65 15.27 3.73
C ARG A 278 -17.04 14.11 2.83
N PHE A 279 -16.16 13.13 2.72
CA PHE A 279 -16.55 11.86 2.13
C PHE A 279 -17.27 11.00 3.15
N ALA A 280 -18.22 10.20 2.68
CA ALA A 280 -18.91 9.20 3.48
C ALA A 280 -19.00 7.89 2.71
N PHE A 281 -19.11 6.78 3.45
CA PHE A 281 -19.18 5.44 2.91
C PHE A 281 -20.45 4.73 3.39
N ILE A 282 -21.24 4.14 2.48
CA ILE A 282 -22.46 3.42 2.84
C ILE A 282 -22.13 1.94 3.05
N ARG A 283 -22.23 1.49 4.30
CA ARG A 283 -21.99 0.10 4.67
C ARG A 283 -23.29 -0.65 5.00
N GLU A 284 -23.49 -1.78 4.34
CA GLU A 284 -24.56 -2.72 4.63
C GLU A 284 -24.01 -3.94 5.37
N LYS A 285 -24.55 -4.23 6.56
CA LYS A 285 -24.09 -5.35 7.39
C LYS A 285 -24.41 -6.68 6.69
N GLY A 286 -23.43 -7.57 6.59
CA GLY A 286 -23.57 -8.92 6.03
C GLY A 286 -23.40 -8.99 4.50
N THR A 287 -24.17 -8.22 3.72
CA THR A 287 -24.12 -8.26 2.25
C THR A 287 -22.75 -7.86 1.71
N ASP A 288 -22.22 -6.74 2.18
CA ASP A 288 -20.92 -6.21 1.75
C ASP A 288 -19.76 -7.16 2.11
N PHE A 289 -19.86 -7.81 3.27
CA PHE A 289 -18.89 -8.82 3.70
C PHE A 289 -18.90 -10.01 2.75
N LYS A 290 -20.09 -10.58 2.47
CA LYS A 290 -20.25 -11.73 1.58
C LYS A 290 -19.71 -11.42 0.19
N TYR A 291 -20.01 -10.22 -0.34
CA TYR A 291 -19.55 -9.80 -1.65
C TYR A 291 -18.02 -9.85 -1.77
N LEU A 292 -17.31 -9.18 -0.85
CA LEU A 292 -15.84 -9.15 -0.86
C LEU A 292 -15.23 -10.52 -0.56
N TRP A 293 -15.86 -11.31 0.32
CA TRP A 293 -15.40 -12.66 0.63
C TRP A 293 -15.43 -13.60 -0.57
N ILE A 294 -16.48 -13.50 -1.41
CA ILE A 294 -16.56 -14.25 -2.67
C ILE A 294 -15.40 -13.87 -3.60
N GLN A 295 -15.03 -12.59 -3.70
CA GLN A 295 -13.90 -12.18 -4.56
C GLN A 295 -12.58 -12.80 -4.09
N ILE A 296 -12.35 -12.86 -2.77
CA ILE A 296 -11.17 -13.47 -2.17
C ILE A 296 -11.15 -14.98 -2.40
N LEU A 297 -12.27 -15.67 -2.16
CA LEU A 297 -12.38 -17.11 -2.37
C LEU A 297 -12.19 -17.51 -3.84
N LEU A 298 -12.79 -16.77 -4.77
CA LEU A 298 -12.60 -17.00 -6.20
C LEU A 298 -11.13 -16.77 -6.61
N SER A 299 -10.49 -15.73 -6.08
CA SER A 299 -9.07 -15.47 -6.32
C SER A 299 -8.19 -16.61 -5.78
N LEU A 300 -8.53 -17.18 -4.63
CA LEU A 300 -7.80 -18.29 -4.02
C LEU A 300 -7.99 -19.59 -4.83
N VAL A 301 -9.23 -19.95 -5.16
CA VAL A 301 -9.55 -21.19 -5.90
C VAL A 301 -8.97 -21.18 -7.31
N THR A 302 -8.90 -20.01 -7.94
CA THR A 302 -8.33 -19.86 -9.29
C THR A 302 -6.81 -19.62 -9.29
N VAL A 303 -6.15 -19.73 -8.13
CA VAL A 303 -4.69 -19.51 -7.97
C VAL A 303 -4.27 -18.17 -8.57
N GLY A 304 -5.05 -17.12 -8.29
CA GLY A 304 -4.77 -15.75 -8.70
C GLY A 304 -5.21 -15.39 -10.13
N ILE A 305 -5.68 -16.32 -10.95
CA ILE A 305 -6.16 -16.00 -12.32
C ILE A 305 -7.33 -15.02 -12.28
N TYR A 306 -8.23 -15.13 -11.28
CA TYR A 306 -9.39 -14.24 -11.12
C TYR A 306 -9.04 -12.84 -10.58
N LEU A 307 -7.79 -12.56 -10.19
CA LEU A 307 -7.40 -11.29 -9.59
C LEU A 307 -7.84 -10.05 -10.40
N PRO A 308 -7.76 -10.00 -11.75
CA PRO A 308 -8.18 -8.83 -12.51
C PRO A 308 -9.66 -8.47 -12.30
N TRP A 309 -10.52 -9.47 -12.26
CA TRP A 309 -11.95 -9.30 -12.02
C TRP A 309 -12.22 -8.97 -10.55
N ALA A 310 -11.55 -9.64 -9.60
CA ALA A 310 -11.67 -9.34 -8.18
C ALA A 310 -11.30 -7.88 -7.87
N TYR A 311 -10.17 -7.40 -8.40
CA TYR A 311 -9.74 -6.01 -8.22
C TYR A 311 -10.72 -5.02 -8.86
N ALA A 312 -11.18 -5.27 -10.10
CA ALA A 312 -12.17 -4.42 -10.76
C ALA A 312 -13.48 -4.33 -9.96
N ASN A 313 -13.97 -5.47 -9.47
CA ASN A 313 -15.16 -5.57 -8.64
C ASN A 313 -15.00 -4.83 -7.30
N CYS A 314 -13.87 -4.99 -6.62
CA CYS A 314 -13.57 -4.28 -5.38
C CYS A 314 -13.48 -2.76 -5.60
N ILE A 315 -12.76 -2.30 -6.62
CA ILE A 315 -12.66 -0.87 -6.95
C ILE A 315 -14.04 -0.29 -7.24
N ARG A 316 -14.84 -0.99 -8.04
CA ARG A 316 -16.22 -0.58 -8.37
C ARG A 316 -17.08 -0.49 -7.12
N PHE A 317 -17.06 -1.53 -6.30
CA PHE A 317 -17.80 -1.60 -5.03
C PHE A 317 -17.46 -0.43 -4.09
N PHE A 318 -16.18 -0.13 -3.88
CA PHE A 318 -15.77 0.96 -3.00
C PHE A 318 -16.07 2.34 -3.59
N ALA A 319 -15.90 2.52 -4.91
CA ALA A 319 -16.21 3.78 -5.58
C ALA A 319 -17.71 4.09 -5.49
N GLU A 320 -18.59 3.15 -5.86
CA GLU A 320 -20.04 3.36 -5.92
C GLU A 320 -20.69 3.60 -4.56
N LYS A 321 -20.11 3.03 -3.49
CA LYS A 321 -20.57 3.23 -2.11
C LYS A 321 -19.94 4.44 -1.42
N THR A 322 -18.99 5.12 -2.06
CA THR A 322 -18.40 6.38 -1.58
C THR A 322 -19.12 7.58 -2.19
N PHE A 323 -19.50 8.56 -1.39
CA PHE A 323 -20.22 9.75 -1.85
C PHE A 323 -19.80 11.02 -1.11
N PHE A 324 -20.09 12.16 -1.71
CA PHE A 324 -19.85 13.48 -1.11
C PHE A 324 -21.01 13.88 -0.22
N GLN A 325 -20.70 14.34 0.98
CA GLN A 325 -21.64 14.96 1.90
C GLN A 325 -21.24 16.42 2.13
N ASP A 326 -22.08 17.35 1.68
CA ASP A 326 -21.89 18.79 1.91
C ASP A 326 -22.06 19.11 3.40
N GLU A 327 -21.09 19.81 3.96
CA GLU A 327 -21.07 20.21 5.38
C GLU A 327 -21.97 21.44 5.62
N GLN A 328 -22.29 22.21 4.57
CA GLN A 328 -23.23 23.34 4.61
C GLN A 328 -24.69 22.94 4.93
N LEU A 329 -25.04 21.65 4.81
CA LEU A 329 -26.39 21.14 5.13
C LEU A 329 -26.50 20.52 6.53
N THR A 330 -25.46 20.66 7.38
CA THR A 330 -25.47 20.19 8.76
C THR A 330 -25.19 21.31 9.76
N LEU A 331 -26.03 22.35 9.75
CA LEU A 331 -26.41 23.02 10.99
C LEU A 331 -27.85 22.62 11.31
N PRO A 332 -28.12 21.47 11.94
CA PRO A 332 -29.35 21.36 12.70
C PRO A 332 -29.22 22.38 13.85
N GLU A 333 -30.10 23.38 13.86
CA GLU A 333 -30.34 24.21 15.04
C GLU A 333 -30.46 23.28 16.24
N LYS A 334 -29.46 23.33 17.13
CA LYS A 334 -29.63 22.84 18.49
C LYS A 334 -30.70 23.73 19.12
N LYS A 335 -31.94 23.24 19.16
CA LYS A 335 -32.92 23.63 20.17
C LYS A 335 -32.88 22.64 21.30
#